data_AF-A0A2N5TWH5-F1
#
_entry.id   AF-A0A2N5TWH5-F1
#
_cell.length_a   1.000
_cell.length_b   1.000
_cell.length_c   1.000
_cell.angle_alpha   90.00
_cell.angle_beta   90.00
_cell.angle_gamma   90.00
#
_symmetry.space_group_name_H-M   'P 1'
#
loop_
_entity.id
_entity.type
_entity.pdbx_description
1 polymer ?
#
loop_
_entity_poly.entity_id
_entity_poly.type
_entity_poly.pdbx_seq_one_letter_code
_entity_poly.pdbx_strand_id
1 'polypeptide(L)'
;MSKVSKLQVQPQIFLPQPKEDLHWDLVLKSQIAQAILEHVAKRSDTKVAIATELPVIEQILYEEPDITMLNLMIASNNSSQGVGEVFEAIVNQSRMCMTEFANCLQIINADLASCTNVASLRNQRIPSNHIEESLKNYLTVLGRAHTLWNIGHAIYSKHYGESSDLRDSGAWRFLSGLGIPCPTAVDKKDYTLMIKNMEKIHTAILVYCIRVVMGINNESASNELPKYPSEKLNEYIEETFN
;
A
#
# COMPACT_ATOMS: atom_id res chain seq x y z
N MET A 1 -27.38 3.21 -4.08
CA MET A 1 -26.70 4.50 -3.79
C MET A 1 -27.54 5.57 -3.07
N SER A 2 -28.85 5.41 -2.84
CA SER A 2 -29.73 6.49 -2.30
C SER A 2 -29.45 6.97 -0.86
N LYS A 3 -28.54 6.32 -0.11
CA LYS A 3 -28.19 6.70 1.27
C LYS A 3 -26.91 7.52 1.41
N VAL A 4 -26.06 7.62 0.37
CA VAL A 4 -24.76 8.30 0.46
C VAL A 4 -24.92 9.81 0.58
N SER A 5 -25.89 10.41 -0.14
CA SER A 5 -26.16 11.86 -0.08
C SER A 5 -26.67 12.35 1.28
N LYS A 6 -27.07 11.44 2.17
CA LYS A 6 -27.53 11.74 3.54
C LYS A 6 -26.49 11.39 4.60
N LEU A 7 -25.34 10.83 4.22
CA LEU A 7 -24.29 10.45 5.15
C LEU A 7 -23.64 11.72 5.70
N GLN A 8 -23.89 12.03 6.98
CA GLN A 8 -23.15 13.06 7.68
C GLN A 8 -21.76 12.52 8.03
N VAL A 9 -20.75 13.02 7.33
CA VAL A 9 -19.35 12.69 7.63
C VAL A 9 -18.91 13.51 8.83
N GLN A 10 -18.62 12.83 9.94
CA GLN A 10 -18.08 13.44 11.15
C GLN A 10 -16.64 12.96 11.36
N PRO A 11 -15.73 13.80 11.91
CA PRO A 11 -14.33 13.43 12.11
C PRO A 11 -14.14 12.12 12.89
N GLN A 12 -15.03 11.82 13.84
CA GLN A 12 -15.01 10.59 14.63
C GLN A 12 -15.14 9.29 13.82
N ILE A 13 -15.68 9.35 12.59
CA ILE A 13 -15.79 8.19 11.71
C ILE A 13 -14.40 7.73 11.21
N PHE A 14 -13.41 8.62 11.26
CA PHE A 14 -12.03 8.32 10.87
C PHE A 14 -11.13 7.93 12.05
N LEU A 15 -11.67 7.95 13.27
CA LEU A 15 -10.93 7.50 14.45
C LEU A 15 -11.12 5.98 14.62
N PRO A 16 -10.05 5.26 14.95
CA PRO A 16 -10.15 3.83 15.20
C PRO A 16 -11.11 3.58 16.37
N GLN A 17 -11.92 2.55 16.20
CA GLN A 17 -12.80 2.06 17.25
C GLN A 17 -12.03 1.08 18.15
N PRO A 18 -12.45 0.87 19.40
CA PRO A 18 -11.76 -0.07 20.31
C PRO A 18 -11.60 -1.50 19.74
N LYS A 19 -12.54 -1.93 18.89
CA LYS A 19 -12.45 -3.23 18.18
C LYS A 19 -11.34 -3.26 17.12
N GLU A 20 -11.09 -2.12 16.47
CA GLU A 20 -10.08 -1.95 15.43
C GLU A 20 -8.69 -1.84 16.06
N ASP A 21 -8.59 -1.15 17.20
CA ASP A 21 -7.35 -1.12 18.01
C ASP A 21 -6.98 -2.52 18.49
N LEU A 22 -7.94 -3.28 19.05
CA LEU A 22 -7.69 -4.67 19.47
C LEU A 22 -7.27 -5.55 18.27
N HIS A 23 -7.90 -5.36 17.11
CA HIS A 23 -7.50 -6.08 15.90
C HIS A 23 -6.06 -5.74 15.49
N TRP A 24 -5.70 -4.46 15.56
CA TRP A 24 -4.34 -3.98 15.27
C TRP A 24 -3.29 -4.56 16.23
N ASP A 25 -3.60 -4.62 17.52
CA ASP A 25 -2.74 -5.25 18.52
C ASP A 25 -2.49 -6.74 18.20
N LEU A 26 -3.55 -7.46 17.82
CA LEU A 26 -3.44 -8.86 17.41
C LEU A 26 -2.58 -9.03 16.15
N VAL A 27 -2.70 -8.13 15.16
CA VAL A 27 -1.83 -8.12 13.96
C VAL A 27 -0.37 -8.01 14.36
N LEU A 28 -0.02 -7.02 15.19
CA LEU A 28 1.37 -6.80 15.60
C LEU A 28 1.93 -7.97 16.42
N LYS A 29 1.15 -8.49 17.37
CA LYS A 29 1.56 -9.64 18.18
C LYS A 29 1.76 -10.90 17.32
N SER A 30 0.90 -11.16 16.34
CA SER A 30 1.10 -12.29 15.40
C SER A 30 2.38 -12.14 14.57
N GLN A 31 2.71 -10.93 14.12
CA GLN A 31 3.96 -10.67 13.38
C GLN A 31 5.20 -10.86 14.27
N ILE A 32 5.17 -10.39 15.51
CA ILE A 32 6.24 -10.62 16.49
C ILE A 32 6.38 -12.12 16.76
N ALA A 33 5.28 -12.81 17.02
CA ALA A 33 5.26 -14.26 17.26
C ALA A 33 5.87 -15.04 16.09
N GLN A 34 5.53 -14.68 14.86
CA GLN A 34 6.09 -15.28 13.66
C GLN A 34 7.61 -15.03 13.58
N ALA A 35 8.06 -13.80 13.78
CA ALA A 35 9.49 -13.46 13.76
C ALA A 35 10.28 -14.20 14.84
N ILE A 36 9.73 -14.37 16.05
CA ILE A 36 10.34 -15.17 17.13
C ILE A 36 10.53 -16.61 16.65
N LEU A 37 9.46 -17.25 16.16
CA LEU A 37 9.46 -18.67 15.86
C LEU A 37 10.27 -19.04 14.61
N GLU A 38 10.37 -18.12 13.65
CA GLU A 38 11.13 -18.33 12.41
C GLU A 38 12.62 -18.03 12.58
N HIS A 39 12.99 -17.05 13.41
CA HIS A 39 14.35 -16.49 13.40
C HIS A 39 15.06 -16.45 14.75
N VAL A 40 14.37 -16.56 15.89
CA VAL A 40 14.97 -16.34 17.21
C VAL A 40 14.94 -17.59 18.09
N ALA A 41 13.83 -18.31 18.12
CA ALA A 41 13.62 -19.40 19.05
C ALA A 41 12.65 -20.46 18.51
N LYS A 42 12.76 -21.68 19.03
CA LYS A 42 11.78 -22.75 18.85
C LYS A 42 10.97 -22.95 20.12
N ARG A 43 9.72 -23.35 19.93
CA ARG A 43 8.84 -23.72 21.03
C ARG A 43 9.24 -25.10 21.60
N SER A 44 9.33 -25.23 22.92
CA SER A 44 9.64 -26.50 23.59
C SER A 44 8.39 -27.32 23.98
N ASP A 45 7.25 -26.67 24.19
CA ASP A 45 5.97 -27.29 24.59
C ASP A 45 4.77 -26.55 23.97
N THR A 46 3.55 -27.09 24.04
CA THR A 46 2.35 -26.46 23.44
C THR A 46 1.31 -26.05 24.50
N LYS A 47 1.76 -25.67 25.70
CA LYS A 47 0.87 -25.35 26.83
C LYS A 47 0.11 -24.03 26.61
N VAL A 48 0.78 -23.02 26.05
CA VAL A 48 0.19 -21.75 25.66
C VAL A 48 0.06 -21.68 24.14
N ALA A 49 -1.13 -21.32 23.69
CA ALA A 49 -1.37 -21.03 22.28
C ALA A 49 -0.76 -19.67 21.93
N ILE A 50 0.15 -19.66 20.97
CA ILE A 50 0.71 -18.44 20.40
C ILE A 50 0.14 -18.30 18.99
N ALA A 51 -0.61 -17.24 18.75
CA ALA A 51 -1.14 -16.91 17.44
C ALA A 51 -0.02 -16.40 16.53
N THR A 52 0.18 -17.07 15.40
CA THR A 52 1.10 -16.65 14.33
C THR A 52 0.37 -16.24 13.07
N GLU A 53 -0.91 -16.61 12.96
CA GLU A 53 -1.75 -16.23 11.83
C GLU A 53 -2.28 -14.82 12.04
N LEU A 54 -2.33 -14.05 10.96
CA LEU A 54 -2.91 -12.72 10.97
C LEU A 54 -4.43 -12.82 11.16
N PRO A 55 -5.03 -11.99 12.02
CA PRO A 55 -6.48 -11.96 12.15
C PRO A 55 -7.12 -11.57 10.82
N VAL A 56 -8.22 -12.23 10.47
CA VAL A 56 -8.93 -11.98 9.22
C VAL A 56 -9.49 -10.55 9.24
N ILE A 57 -9.17 -9.77 8.22
CA ILE A 57 -9.77 -8.45 8.00
C ILE A 57 -11.18 -8.67 7.45
N GLU A 58 -12.13 -7.83 7.88
CA GLU A 58 -13.48 -7.81 7.33
C GLU A 58 -13.41 -7.57 5.81
N GLN A 59 -13.68 -8.61 5.04
CA GLN A 59 -13.69 -8.51 3.59
C GLN A 59 -14.99 -7.84 3.16
N ILE A 60 -14.86 -6.78 2.37
CA ILE A 60 -16.01 -6.18 1.70
C ILE A 60 -16.56 -7.23 0.74
N LEU A 61 -17.83 -7.60 0.91
CA LEU A 61 -18.53 -8.47 -0.04
C LEU A 61 -18.42 -7.83 -1.42
N TYR A 62 -17.85 -8.57 -2.36
CA TYR A 62 -17.72 -8.14 -3.74
C TYR A 62 -18.63 -8.99 -4.62
N GLU A 63 -19.24 -8.33 -5.58
CA GLU A 63 -19.83 -8.97 -6.75
C GLU A 63 -18.82 -8.88 -7.88
N GLU A 64 -18.82 -9.86 -8.78
CA GLU A 64 -18.01 -9.76 -10.00
C GLU A 64 -18.44 -8.51 -10.78
N PRO A 65 -17.53 -7.56 -11.02
CA PRO A 65 -17.90 -6.33 -11.70
C PRO A 65 -18.19 -6.64 -13.17
N ASP A 66 -19.33 -6.15 -13.67
CA ASP A 66 -19.61 -6.13 -15.11
C ASP A 66 -18.73 -5.07 -15.78
N ILE A 67 -17.55 -5.50 -16.25
CA ILE A 67 -16.56 -4.64 -16.90
C ILE A 67 -16.61 -4.88 -18.41
N THR A 68 -17.05 -3.87 -19.15
CA THR A 68 -16.87 -3.81 -20.60
C THR A 68 -15.57 -3.08 -20.93
N MET A 69 -14.58 -3.79 -21.49
CA MET A 69 -13.36 -3.15 -21.98
C MET A 69 -13.59 -2.52 -23.35
N LEU A 70 -13.18 -1.26 -23.49
CA LEU A 70 -13.17 -0.57 -24.78
C LEU A 70 -11.91 -0.96 -25.56
N ASN A 71 -12.01 -0.96 -26.89
CA ASN A 71 -10.87 -1.11 -27.78
C ASN A 71 -9.88 0.02 -27.57
N LEU A 72 -8.59 -0.33 -27.66
CA LEU A 72 -7.50 0.62 -27.60
C LEU A 72 -7.64 1.71 -28.67
N MET A 73 -7.34 2.93 -28.27
CA MET A 73 -7.47 4.13 -29.10
C MET A 73 -6.08 4.67 -29.40
N ILE A 74 -5.86 5.08 -30.65
CA ILE A 74 -4.64 5.76 -31.06
C ILE A 74 -4.94 7.26 -31.02
N ALA A 75 -4.50 7.92 -29.96
CA ALA A 75 -4.65 9.36 -29.77
C ALA A 75 -3.41 9.95 -29.10
N SER A 76 -3.15 11.22 -29.36
CA SER A 76 -2.05 11.95 -28.71
C SER A 76 -2.34 12.13 -27.20
N ASN A 77 -1.43 11.69 -26.33
CA ASN A 77 -1.56 11.86 -24.88
C ASN A 77 -1.02 13.22 -24.36
N ASN A 78 -0.45 14.03 -25.24
CA ASN A 78 0.23 15.28 -24.90
C ASN A 78 -0.44 16.53 -25.51
N SER A 79 -1.68 16.42 -25.98
CA SER A 79 -2.42 17.54 -26.55
C SER A 79 -3.88 17.56 -26.10
N SER A 80 -4.47 18.77 -26.09
CA SER A 80 -5.91 18.94 -25.84
C SER A 80 -6.77 18.33 -26.95
N GLN A 81 -6.27 18.33 -28.19
CA GLN A 81 -6.91 17.67 -29.33
C GLN A 81 -7.01 16.17 -29.12
N GLY A 82 -5.90 15.52 -28.72
CA GLY A 82 -5.90 14.07 -28.48
C GLY A 82 -6.84 13.63 -27.36
N VAL A 83 -7.05 14.47 -26.34
CA VAL A 83 -8.10 14.22 -25.32
C VAL A 83 -9.51 14.23 -25.94
N GLY A 84 -9.79 15.14 -26.89
CA GLY A 84 -11.05 15.16 -27.62
C GLY A 84 -11.27 13.91 -28.48
N GLU A 85 -10.23 13.46 -29.18
CA GLU A 85 -10.23 12.23 -29.99
C GLU A 85 -10.54 10.99 -29.13
N VAL A 86 -9.99 10.92 -27.91
CA VAL A 86 -10.32 9.85 -26.94
C VAL A 86 -11.79 9.88 -26.55
N PHE A 87 -12.35 11.05 -26.25
CA PHE A 87 -13.76 11.15 -25.86
C PHE A 87 -14.70 10.74 -27.00
N GLU A 88 -14.43 11.21 -28.22
CA GLU A 88 -15.20 10.81 -29.40
C GLU A 88 -15.13 9.29 -29.64
N ALA A 89 -13.94 8.70 -29.49
CA ALA A 89 -13.76 7.26 -29.59
C ALA A 89 -14.53 6.48 -28.50
N ILE A 90 -14.58 6.98 -27.26
CA ILE A 90 -15.40 6.37 -26.18
C ILE A 90 -16.89 6.42 -26.54
N VAL A 91 -17.38 7.56 -27.03
CA VAL A 91 -18.79 7.72 -27.43
C VAL A 91 -19.14 6.74 -28.56
N ASN A 92 -18.29 6.66 -29.58
CA ASN A 92 -18.46 5.73 -30.70
C ASN A 92 -18.50 4.26 -30.27
N GLN A 93 -17.69 3.88 -29.29
CA GLN A 93 -17.63 2.50 -28.79
C GLN A 93 -18.75 2.16 -27.79
N SER A 94 -19.22 3.14 -27.02
CA SER A 94 -20.28 2.97 -26.01
C SER A 94 -21.69 3.00 -26.60
N ARG A 95 -21.85 3.35 -27.89
CA ARG A 95 -23.15 3.52 -28.57
C ARG A 95 -24.06 4.55 -27.89
N MET A 96 -23.49 5.46 -27.12
CA MET A 96 -24.20 6.59 -26.51
C MET A 96 -24.12 7.80 -27.45
N CYS A 97 -25.00 8.78 -27.31
CA CYS A 97 -24.76 10.09 -27.91
C CYS A 97 -23.85 10.95 -27.02
N MET A 98 -23.22 11.98 -27.60
CA MET A 98 -22.30 12.86 -26.85
C MET A 98 -22.98 13.56 -25.66
N THR A 99 -24.25 13.93 -25.81
CA THR A 99 -25.04 14.55 -24.74
C THR A 99 -25.30 13.57 -23.58
N GLU A 100 -25.61 12.30 -23.86
CA GLU A 100 -25.76 11.25 -22.83
C GLU A 100 -24.43 11.00 -22.12
N PHE A 101 -23.35 10.84 -22.89
CA PHE A 101 -22.01 10.63 -22.36
C PHE A 101 -21.55 11.78 -21.46
N ALA A 102 -21.78 13.03 -21.90
CA ALA A 102 -21.43 14.24 -21.15
C ALA A 102 -22.28 14.42 -19.88
N ASN A 103 -23.48 13.84 -19.81
CA ASN A 103 -24.33 13.83 -18.62
C ASN A 103 -23.94 12.75 -17.60
N CYS A 104 -23.18 11.74 -18.01
CA CYS A 104 -22.67 10.70 -17.13
C CYS A 104 -21.44 11.19 -16.34
N LEU A 105 -21.30 10.73 -15.09
CA LEU A 105 -20.07 10.92 -14.32
C LEU A 105 -18.95 10.08 -14.93
N GLN A 106 -17.93 10.75 -15.45
CA GLN A 106 -16.75 10.10 -16.05
C GLN A 106 -15.59 10.11 -15.05
N ILE A 107 -15.14 8.94 -14.62
CA ILE A 107 -13.98 8.81 -13.72
C ILE A 107 -12.75 8.49 -14.56
N ILE A 108 -11.79 9.41 -14.60
CA ILE A 108 -10.52 9.23 -15.31
C ILE A 108 -9.44 8.87 -14.29
N ASN A 109 -9.02 7.62 -14.28
CA ASN A 109 -7.87 7.17 -13.49
C ASN A 109 -6.61 7.17 -14.37
N ALA A 110 -5.79 8.22 -14.27
CA ALA A 110 -4.64 8.42 -15.16
C ALA A 110 -3.43 9.02 -14.43
N ASP A 111 -2.29 9.11 -15.12
CA ASP A 111 -1.11 9.78 -14.57
C ASP A 111 -1.34 11.29 -14.36
N LEU A 112 -0.38 11.93 -13.68
CA LEU A 112 -0.46 13.35 -13.33
C LEU A 112 -0.59 14.25 -14.57
N ALA A 113 0.13 13.93 -15.65
CA ALA A 113 0.12 14.73 -16.87
C ALA A 113 -1.28 14.69 -17.53
N SER A 114 -1.85 13.50 -17.65
CA SER A 114 -3.19 13.28 -18.22
C SER A 114 -4.28 13.96 -17.39
N CYS A 115 -4.24 13.81 -16.06
CA CYS A 115 -5.18 14.48 -15.16
C CYS A 115 -5.06 16.02 -15.28
N THR A 116 -3.84 16.54 -15.39
CA THR A 116 -3.59 17.98 -15.54
C THR A 116 -4.12 18.50 -16.88
N ASN A 117 -3.96 17.74 -17.97
CA ASN A 117 -4.49 18.11 -19.28
C ASN A 117 -6.02 18.22 -19.26
N VAL A 118 -6.71 17.23 -18.69
CA VAL A 118 -8.18 17.25 -18.54
C VAL A 118 -8.63 18.42 -17.65
N ALA A 119 -7.95 18.64 -16.52
CA ALA A 119 -8.27 19.74 -15.61
C ALA A 119 -8.06 21.12 -16.29
N SER A 120 -6.98 21.27 -17.04
CA SER A 120 -6.68 22.49 -17.81
C SER A 120 -7.75 22.75 -18.87
N LEU A 121 -8.12 21.72 -19.65
CA LEU A 121 -9.21 21.80 -20.62
C LEU A 121 -10.53 22.21 -19.98
N ARG A 122 -10.88 21.58 -18.85
CA ARG A 122 -12.10 21.92 -18.11
C ARG A 122 -12.09 23.39 -17.66
N ASN A 123 -10.96 23.88 -17.15
CA ASN A 123 -10.84 25.27 -16.73
C ASN A 123 -10.94 26.26 -17.89
N GLN A 124 -10.45 25.91 -19.09
CA GLN A 124 -10.60 26.75 -20.28
C GLN A 124 -12.04 26.80 -20.81
N ARG A 125 -12.85 25.78 -20.52
CA ARG A 125 -14.22 25.62 -21.03
C ARG A 125 -15.31 25.98 -20.02
N ILE A 126 -14.95 26.36 -18.79
CA ILE A 126 -15.91 26.85 -17.79
C ILE A 126 -15.83 28.38 -17.73
N PRO A 127 -16.97 29.10 -17.79
CA PRO A 127 -18.33 28.57 -17.96
C PRO A 127 -18.64 28.22 -19.42
N SER A 128 -19.34 27.10 -19.64
CA SER A 128 -19.95 26.79 -20.93
C SER A 128 -21.43 26.50 -20.73
N ASN A 129 -22.25 27.00 -21.66
CA ASN A 129 -23.68 26.71 -21.75
C ASN A 129 -23.96 25.37 -22.45
N HIS A 130 -22.94 24.77 -23.06
CA HIS A 130 -23.02 23.49 -23.77
C HIS A 130 -22.42 22.39 -22.88
N ILE A 131 -23.24 21.41 -22.50
CA ILE A 131 -22.86 20.40 -21.53
C ILE A 131 -21.75 19.49 -22.08
N GLU A 132 -21.80 19.25 -23.39
CA GLU A 132 -20.84 18.46 -24.18
C GLU A 132 -19.43 19.05 -24.12
N GLU A 133 -19.33 20.36 -24.01
CA GLU A 133 -18.04 21.06 -24.00
C GLU A 133 -17.54 21.34 -22.58
N SER A 134 -18.44 21.38 -21.59
CA SER A 134 -18.14 21.85 -20.23
C SER A 134 -17.14 20.99 -19.45
N LEU A 135 -17.03 19.68 -19.77
CA LEU A 135 -16.27 18.69 -18.99
C LEU A 135 -16.57 18.68 -17.48
N LYS A 136 -17.73 19.19 -17.06
CA LYS A 136 -18.09 19.36 -15.65
C LYS A 136 -18.25 18.03 -14.92
N ASN A 137 -18.72 17.01 -15.63
CA ASN A 137 -18.98 15.67 -15.07
C ASN A 137 -17.74 14.75 -15.09
N TYR A 138 -16.54 15.29 -15.33
CA TYR A 138 -15.30 14.53 -15.30
C TYR A 138 -14.60 14.66 -13.95
N LEU A 139 -14.38 13.52 -13.31
CA LEU A 139 -13.60 13.38 -12.10
C LEU A 139 -12.28 12.71 -12.42
N THR A 140 -11.20 13.49 -12.42
CA THR A 140 -9.84 12.96 -12.54
C THR A 140 -9.39 12.42 -11.19
N VAL A 141 -9.05 11.14 -11.14
CA VAL A 141 -8.40 10.48 -10.03
C VAL A 141 -6.96 10.22 -10.43
N LEU A 142 -6.02 10.83 -9.70
CA LEU A 142 -4.60 10.53 -9.87
C LEU A 142 -4.37 9.03 -9.72
N GLY A 143 -3.63 8.46 -10.66
CA GLY A 143 -3.27 7.05 -10.74
C GLY A 143 -2.91 6.51 -9.37
N ARG A 144 -3.84 5.79 -8.72
CA ARG A 144 -3.64 5.30 -7.34
C ARG A 144 -2.40 4.42 -7.25
N ALA A 145 -2.20 3.57 -8.26
CA ALA A 145 -1.01 2.73 -8.37
C ALA A 145 0.29 3.54 -8.44
N HIS A 146 0.34 4.61 -9.24
CA HIS A 146 1.53 5.45 -9.37
C HIS A 146 1.79 6.31 -8.11
N THR A 147 0.72 6.76 -7.45
CA THR A 147 0.82 7.48 -6.17
C THR A 147 1.36 6.55 -5.09
N LEU A 148 0.79 5.35 -4.96
CA LEU A 148 1.25 4.34 -4.01
C LEU A 148 2.68 3.90 -4.31
N TRP A 149 3.04 3.77 -5.58
CA TRP A 149 4.41 3.52 -6.03
C TRP A 149 5.38 4.59 -5.52
N ASN A 150 5.06 5.87 -5.72
CA ASN A 150 5.95 6.96 -5.32
C ASN A 150 6.07 7.06 -3.80
N ILE A 151 4.98 6.83 -3.06
CA ILE A 151 5.00 6.78 -1.59
C ILE A 151 5.85 5.60 -1.11
N GLY A 152 5.59 4.40 -1.63
CA GLY A 152 6.35 3.19 -1.28
C GLY A 152 7.85 3.37 -1.56
N HIS A 153 8.20 3.85 -2.75
CA HIS A 153 9.60 4.14 -3.08
C HIS A 153 10.21 5.17 -2.13
N ALA A 154 9.51 6.25 -1.79
CA ALA A 154 10.02 7.26 -0.87
C ALA A 154 10.27 6.68 0.54
N ILE A 155 9.36 5.86 1.06
CA ILE A 155 9.52 5.15 2.34
C ILE A 155 10.74 4.24 2.26
N TYR A 156 10.81 3.36 1.25
CA TYR A 156 11.92 2.42 1.09
C TYR A 156 13.26 3.15 1.00
N SER A 157 13.41 4.11 0.09
CA SER A 157 14.66 4.85 -0.08
C SER A 157 15.07 5.58 1.20
N LYS A 158 14.11 6.16 1.94
CA LYS A 158 14.38 6.88 3.17
C LYS A 158 14.89 5.97 4.29
N HIS A 159 14.30 4.78 4.45
CA HIS A 159 14.65 3.85 5.52
C HIS A 159 15.81 2.92 5.16
N TYR A 160 16.00 2.62 3.87
CA TYR A 160 17.11 1.81 3.42
C TYR A 160 18.46 2.51 3.66
N GLY A 161 18.53 3.81 3.36
CA GLY A 161 19.73 4.63 3.50
C GLY A 161 20.67 4.57 2.29
N GLU A 162 21.80 5.25 2.40
CA GLU A 162 22.81 5.35 1.34
C GLU A 162 24.00 4.42 1.64
N SER A 163 24.09 3.28 0.97
CA SER A 163 25.17 2.30 1.22
C SER A 163 26.57 2.79 0.83
N SER A 164 26.65 3.85 0.03
CA SER A 164 27.93 4.47 -0.33
C SER A 164 28.47 5.45 0.73
N ASP A 165 27.62 5.97 1.63
CA ASP A 165 28.06 6.81 2.76
C ASP A 165 28.33 5.93 3.98
N LEU A 166 29.60 5.81 4.35
CA LEU A 166 30.03 5.05 5.53
C LEU A 166 29.48 5.58 6.86
N ARG A 167 28.91 6.79 6.89
CA ARG A 167 28.26 7.39 8.06
C ARG A 167 26.76 7.15 8.07
N ASP A 168 26.19 6.69 6.96
CA ASP A 168 24.77 6.34 6.90
C ASP A 168 24.49 5.20 7.88
N SER A 169 23.31 5.24 8.48
CA SER A 169 22.84 4.28 9.48
C SER A 169 21.51 3.64 9.07
N GLY A 170 21.23 3.61 7.76
CA GLY A 170 20.02 3.03 7.21
C GLY A 170 19.98 1.51 7.37
N ALA A 171 18.84 0.94 6.96
CA ALA A 171 18.58 -0.49 7.08
C ALA A 171 19.66 -1.36 6.42
N TRP A 172 20.38 -0.87 5.40
CA TRP A 172 21.45 -1.65 4.76
C TRP A 172 22.53 -2.13 5.74
N ARG A 173 22.94 -1.32 6.73
CA ARG A 173 23.95 -1.74 7.73
C ARG A 173 23.42 -2.80 8.66
N PHE A 174 22.18 -2.60 9.08
CA PHE A 174 21.51 -3.49 9.99
C PHE A 174 21.26 -4.87 9.35
N LEU A 175 20.76 -4.90 8.12
CA LEU A 175 20.63 -6.12 7.33
C LEU A 175 21.98 -6.80 7.11
N SER A 176 23.03 -6.04 6.79
CA SER A 176 24.39 -6.58 6.65
C SER A 176 24.89 -7.21 7.96
N GLY A 177 24.64 -6.57 9.09
CA GLY A 177 25.00 -7.07 10.41
C GLY A 177 24.25 -8.35 10.81
N LEU A 178 23.02 -8.53 10.32
CA LEU A 178 22.24 -9.75 10.49
C LEU A 178 22.54 -10.82 9.42
N GLY A 179 23.44 -10.55 8.48
CA GLY A 179 23.76 -11.48 7.39
C GLY A 179 22.63 -11.66 6.37
N ILE A 180 21.67 -10.73 6.31
CA ILE A 180 20.51 -10.81 5.41
C ILE A 180 20.90 -10.23 4.04
N PRO A 181 20.88 -11.03 2.95
CA PRO A 181 21.19 -10.52 1.62
C PRO A 181 20.13 -9.49 1.18
N CYS A 182 20.56 -8.27 0.89
CA CYS A 182 19.71 -7.20 0.37
C CYS A 182 20.38 -6.54 -0.84
N PRO A 183 19.64 -6.25 -1.93
CA PRO A 183 20.18 -5.53 -3.07
C PRO A 183 20.62 -4.12 -2.68
N THR A 184 21.81 -3.69 -3.13
CA THR A 184 22.37 -2.36 -2.84
C THR A 184 21.53 -1.20 -3.39
N ALA A 185 20.71 -1.45 -4.41
CA ALA A 185 19.69 -0.53 -4.90
C ALA A 185 18.56 -1.35 -5.52
N VAL A 186 17.31 -1.10 -5.10
CA VAL A 186 16.15 -1.59 -5.84
C VAL A 186 15.96 -0.66 -7.03
N ASP A 187 15.98 -1.20 -8.25
CA ASP A 187 15.55 -0.44 -9.43
C ASP A 187 14.14 0.08 -9.13
N LYS A 188 13.93 1.39 -9.26
CA LYS A 188 12.61 2.02 -9.08
C LYS A 188 11.53 1.25 -9.83
N LYS A 189 11.86 0.61 -10.95
CA LYS A 189 10.95 -0.17 -11.81
C LYS A 189 10.53 -1.55 -11.25
N ASP A 190 11.24 -2.11 -10.28
CA ASP A 190 10.92 -3.44 -9.71
C ASP A 190 10.18 -3.31 -8.37
N TYR A 191 8.88 -3.04 -8.47
CA TYR A 191 8.00 -2.86 -7.32
C TYR A 191 7.89 -4.13 -6.46
N THR A 192 7.86 -5.31 -7.09
CA THR A 192 7.77 -6.60 -6.38
C THR A 192 9.00 -6.80 -5.49
N LEU A 193 10.19 -6.51 -6.01
CA LEU A 193 11.42 -6.59 -5.23
C LEU A 193 11.45 -5.54 -4.12
N MET A 194 10.96 -4.33 -4.37
CA MET A 194 10.85 -3.27 -3.36
C MET A 194 10.01 -3.72 -2.17
N ILE A 195 8.79 -4.22 -2.41
CA ILE A 195 7.89 -4.69 -1.34
C ILE A 195 8.50 -5.85 -0.57
N LYS A 196 9.07 -6.84 -1.25
CA LYS A 196 9.77 -7.96 -0.59
C LYS A 196 10.92 -7.48 0.30
N ASN A 197 11.65 -6.46 -0.11
CA ASN A 197 12.71 -5.90 0.71
C ASN A 197 12.18 -5.09 1.89
N MET A 198 11.07 -4.37 1.75
CA MET A 198 10.39 -3.73 2.89
C MET A 198 9.96 -4.77 3.92
N GLU A 199 9.35 -5.88 3.48
CA GLU A 199 8.96 -6.98 4.37
C GLU A 199 10.16 -7.57 5.10
N LYS A 200 11.27 -7.84 4.38
CA LYS A 200 12.52 -8.31 5.00
C LYS A 200 13.06 -7.34 6.04
N ILE A 201 13.05 -6.04 5.74
CA ILE A 201 13.50 -5.00 6.68
C ILE A 201 12.60 -4.99 7.92
N HIS A 202 11.28 -5.06 7.75
CA HIS A 202 10.33 -5.15 8.84
C HIS A 202 10.60 -6.36 9.73
N THR A 203 10.70 -7.57 9.15
CA THR A 203 11.03 -8.79 9.89
C THR A 203 12.36 -8.67 10.63
N ALA A 204 13.39 -8.12 9.98
CA ALA A 204 14.69 -7.93 10.60
C ALA A 204 14.60 -6.98 11.82
N ILE A 205 13.84 -5.89 11.71
CA ILE A 205 13.62 -4.94 12.82
C ILE A 205 12.93 -5.65 13.99
N LEU A 206 11.87 -6.43 13.72
CA LEU A 206 11.19 -7.21 14.75
C LEU A 206 12.16 -8.16 15.46
N VAL A 207 12.97 -8.91 14.69
CA VAL A 207 13.99 -9.81 15.24
C VAL A 207 14.96 -9.07 16.16
N TYR A 208 15.39 -7.86 15.81
CA TYR A 208 16.25 -7.08 16.69
C TYR A 208 15.53 -6.62 17.96
N CYS A 209 14.31 -6.09 17.87
CA CYS A 209 13.51 -5.71 19.03
C CYS A 209 13.35 -6.89 20.00
N ILE A 210 13.01 -8.06 19.48
CA ILE A 210 12.92 -9.32 20.25
C ILE A 210 14.26 -9.62 20.94
N ARG A 211 15.37 -9.56 20.21
CA ARG A 211 16.70 -9.86 20.77
C ARG A 211 17.13 -8.86 21.83
N VAL A 212 16.70 -7.61 21.76
CA VAL A 212 16.90 -6.60 22.81
C VAL A 212 16.12 -6.97 24.07
N VAL A 213 14.82 -7.30 23.93
CA VAL A 213 13.97 -7.76 25.04
C VAL A 213 14.55 -9.01 25.72
N MET A 214 15.04 -9.95 24.92
CA MET A 214 15.67 -11.18 25.40
C MET A 214 17.09 -10.98 25.97
N GLY A 215 17.69 -9.79 25.82
CA GLY A 215 19.05 -9.49 26.29
C GLY A 215 20.18 -10.16 25.48
N ILE A 216 19.89 -10.64 24.27
CA ILE A 216 20.82 -11.40 23.40
C ILE A 216 21.22 -10.65 22.13
N ASN A 217 21.04 -9.33 22.10
CA ASN A 217 21.29 -8.48 20.92
C ASN A 217 22.76 -8.46 20.47
N ASN A 218 23.70 -8.76 21.36
CA ASN A 218 25.14 -8.81 21.06
C ASN A 218 25.66 -10.20 20.67
N GLU A 219 24.83 -11.23 20.75
CA GLU A 219 25.24 -12.60 20.41
C GLU A 219 25.38 -12.78 18.89
N SER A 220 26.22 -13.70 18.43
CA SER A 220 26.27 -14.06 17.01
C SER A 220 25.03 -14.87 16.63
N ALA A 221 24.45 -14.62 15.46
CA ALA A 221 23.36 -15.45 14.95
C ALA A 221 23.83 -16.92 14.84
N SER A 222 23.16 -17.82 15.57
CA SER A 222 23.41 -19.26 15.52
C SER A 222 22.46 -19.91 14.52
N ASN A 223 22.94 -20.93 13.79
CA ASN A 223 22.10 -21.73 12.90
C ASN A 223 21.09 -22.60 13.67
N GLU A 224 21.35 -22.87 14.95
CA GLU A 224 20.43 -23.61 15.82
C GLU A 224 19.67 -22.66 16.74
N LEU A 225 18.36 -22.61 16.54
CA LEU A 225 17.46 -21.80 17.36
C LEU A 225 17.26 -22.43 18.76
N PRO A 226 17.50 -21.69 19.85
CA PRO A 226 17.27 -22.16 21.21
C PRO A 226 15.79 -22.51 21.44
N LYS A 227 15.54 -23.45 22.35
CA LYS A 227 14.18 -23.88 22.71
C LYS A 227 13.71 -23.20 23.99
N TYR A 228 12.51 -22.62 23.97
CA TYR A 228 11.87 -21.98 25.13
C TYR A 228 10.45 -22.51 25.37
N PRO A 229 9.98 -22.55 26.65
CA PRO A 229 8.59 -22.83 26.97
C PRO A 229 7.64 -21.84 26.31
N SER A 230 6.45 -22.30 25.93
CA SER A 230 5.43 -21.47 25.27
C SER A 230 4.99 -20.27 26.12
N GLU A 231 4.95 -20.40 27.45
CA GLU A 231 4.69 -19.29 28.39
C GLU A 231 5.75 -18.19 28.27
N LYS A 232 7.04 -18.57 28.27
CA LYS A 232 8.16 -17.62 28.19
C LYS A 232 8.19 -16.91 26.84
N LEU A 233 7.88 -17.62 25.75
CA LEU A 233 7.75 -17.00 24.43
C LEU A 233 6.59 -16.01 24.38
N ASN A 234 5.45 -16.30 25.03
CA ASN A 234 4.34 -15.37 25.11
C ASN A 234 4.69 -14.11 25.92
N GLU A 235 5.44 -14.24 27.00
CA GLU A 235 5.99 -13.09 27.75
C GLU A 235 6.85 -12.20 26.83
N TYR A 236 7.77 -12.77 26.05
CA TYR A 236 8.59 -11.98 25.13
C TYR A 236 7.77 -11.29 24.03
N ILE A 237 6.66 -11.89 23.57
CA ILE A 237 5.77 -11.25 22.59
C ILE A 237 5.12 -10.02 23.20
N GLU A 238 4.57 -10.15 24.41
CA GLU A 238 3.94 -9.04 25.13
C GLU A 238 4.95 -7.95 25.48
N GLU A 239 6.15 -8.31 25.95
CA GLU A 239 7.22 -7.35 26.25
C GLU A 239 7.76 -6.64 25.01
N THR A 240 7.80 -7.30 23.85
CA THR A 240 8.23 -6.67 22.59
C THR A 240 7.17 -5.75 22.01
N PHE A 241 5.89 -6.04 22.28
CA PHE A 241 4.76 -5.24 21.80
C PHE A 241 4.61 -3.92 22.56
N ASN A 242 4.87 -3.92 23.88
CA ASN A 242 4.74 -2.75 24.76
C ASN A 242 5.93 -1.79 24.67
#